data_AF-A0A7C5KU93-F1
#
_entry.id   AF-A0A7C5KU93-F1
#
_cell.length_a   1.000
_cell.length_b   1.000
_cell.length_c   1.000
_cell.angle_alpha   90.00
_cell.angle_beta   90.00
_cell.angle_gamma   90.00
#
_symmetry.space_group_name_H-M   'P 1'
#
loop_
_entity.id
_entity.type
_entity.pdbx_description
1 polymer ?
#
loop_
_entity_poly.entity_id
_entity_poly.type
_entity_poly.pdbx_seq_one_letter_code
_entity_poly.pdbx_strand_id
1 'polypeptide(L)' 'MSKSDPAWITVGRIGAPYGVKGWVKIQSYTEIPSNILDYDPWYLRPEKATDADWCKARLDEARVHGKGIVAKF' A
#
# COMPACT_ATOMS: atom_id res chain seq x y z
N MET A 1 -13.42 5.57 -27.91
CA MET A 1 -12.18 4.88 -27.48
C MET A 1 -12.45 4.33 -26.09
N SER A 2 -12.65 3.02 -25.94
CA SER A 2 -12.87 2.43 -24.61
C SER A 2 -11.59 2.56 -23.81
N LYS A 3 -11.66 3.19 -22.64
CA LYS A 3 -10.56 3.28 -21.70
C LYS A 3 -10.30 1.87 -21.18
N SER A 4 -9.15 1.30 -21.50
CA SER A 4 -8.73 0.02 -20.93
C SER A 4 -8.67 0.19 -19.41
N ASP A 5 -9.33 -0.69 -18.67
CA ASP A 5 -9.19 -0.70 -17.20
C ASP A 5 -7.71 -0.93 -16.87
N PRO A 6 -7.08 -0.08 -16.03
CA PRO A 6 -5.70 -0.27 -15.64
C PRO A 6 -5.55 -1.62 -14.94
N ALA A 7 -4.74 -2.51 -15.51
CA ALA A 7 -4.35 -3.76 -14.88
C ALA A 7 -3.41 -3.44 -13.71
N TRP A 8 -3.96 -3.32 -12.51
CA TRP A 8 -3.20 -3.06 -11.30
C TRP A 8 -2.45 -4.31 -10.84
N ILE A 9 -1.24 -4.11 -10.29
CA ILE A 9 -0.43 -5.17 -9.69
C ILE A 9 -0.37 -4.93 -8.18
N THR A 10 -0.70 -5.95 -7.40
CA THR A 10 -0.56 -5.89 -5.94
C THR A 10 0.90 -6.01 -5.55
N VAL A 11 1.47 -4.94 -5.00
CA VAL A 11 2.88 -4.90 -4.52
C VAL A 11 3.02 -5.03 -3.01
N GLY A 12 1.92 -5.09 -2.27
CA GLY A 12 1.94 -5.29 -0.82
C GLY A 12 0.56 -5.41 -0.19
N ARG A 13 0.54 -5.53 1.14
CA ARG A 13 -0.67 -5.65 1.97
C ARG A 13 -0.53 -4.80 3.24
N ILE A 14 -1.60 -4.09 3.58
CA ILE A 14 -1.74 -3.43 4.88
C ILE A 14 -2.01 -4.50 5.95
N GLY A 15 -1.16 -4.54 6.97
CA GLY A 15 -1.22 -5.45 8.09
C GLY A 15 -1.81 -4.81 9.35
N ALA A 16 -1.36 -5.30 10.51
CA ALA A 16 -1.87 -4.85 11.80
C ALA A 16 -1.53 -3.37 12.10
N PRO A 17 -2.33 -2.70 12.95
CA PRO A 17 -1.99 -1.38 13.48
C PRO A 17 -0.62 -1.34 14.15
N TYR A 18 0.02 -0.18 14.13
CA TYR A 18 1.29 0.10 14.76
C TYR A 18 1.18 1.34 15.66
N GLY A 19 1.13 1.14 16.97
CA GLY A 19 0.90 2.23 17.93
C GLY A 19 -0.51 2.81 17.84
N VAL A 20 -0.68 4.08 18.26
CA VAL A 20 -2.00 4.74 18.40
C VAL A 20 -2.19 5.96 17.49
N LYS A 21 -1.16 6.31 16.69
CA LYS A 21 -1.16 7.50 15.83
C LYS A 21 -1.55 7.20 14.38
N GLY A 22 -2.33 6.14 14.16
CA GLY A 22 -2.82 5.75 12.83
C GLY A 22 -1.79 5.07 11.92
N TRP A 23 -0.65 4.62 12.44
CA TRP A 23 0.31 3.86 11.63
C TRP A 23 -0.15 2.42 11.47
N VAL A 24 0.26 1.80 10.36
CA VAL A 24 0.02 0.38 10.07
C VAL A 24 1.31 -0.28 9.61
N LYS A 25 1.45 -1.58 9.90
CA LYS A 25 2.54 -2.40 9.34
C LYS A 25 2.24 -2.70 7.88
N ILE A 26 3.25 -2.67 7.04
CA ILE A 26 3.15 -3.01 5.62
C ILE A 26 3.94 -4.28 5.35
N GLN A 27 3.28 -5.26 4.73
CA GLN A 27 3.93 -6.42 4.15
C GLN A 27 4.19 -6.12 2.68
N SER A 28 5.47 -5.91 2.32
CA SER A 28 5.86 -5.68 0.93
C SER A 28 6.05 -7.00 0.19
N TYR A 29 5.67 -7.03 -1.08
CA TYR A 29 5.92 -8.11 -2.04
C TYR A 29 6.97 -7.72 -3.08
N THR A 30 7.59 -6.54 -2.95
CA THR A 30 8.72 -6.14 -3.78
C THR A 30 9.96 -6.99 -3.42
N GLU A 31 10.86 -7.17 -4.39
CA GLU A 31 12.12 -7.90 -4.18
C GLU A 31 12.95 -7.32 -3.03
N ILE A 32 13.11 -6.00 -3.03
CA ILE A 32 13.65 -5.24 -1.90
C ILE A 32 12.46 -4.61 -1.18
N PRO A 33 12.11 -5.02 0.05
CA PRO A 33 10.88 -4.59 0.71
C PRO A 33 10.68 -3.07 0.76
N SER A 34 11.76 -2.31 1.01
CA SER A 34 11.70 -0.85 1.12
C SER A 34 11.29 -0.13 -0.17
N ASN A 35 11.46 -0.75 -1.34
CA ASN A 35 11.14 -0.13 -2.62
C ASN A 35 9.63 0.11 -2.78
N ILE A 36 8.78 -0.52 -1.96
CA ILE A 36 7.35 -0.19 -1.95
C ILE A 36 7.09 1.28 -1.59
N LEU A 37 8.03 1.92 -0.88
CA LEU A 37 7.94 3.32 -0.47
C LEU A 37 8.21 4.30 -1.63
N ASP A 38 8.76 3.83 -2.76
CA ASP A 38 9.03 4.65 -3.93
C ASP A 38 7.76 4.91 -4.78
N TYR A 39 6.69 4.17 -4.52
CA TYR A 39 5.40 4.37 -5.18
C TYR A 39 4.56 5.39 -4.40
N ASP A 40 4.18 6.50 -5.04
CA ASP A 40 3.17 7.46 -4.55
C ASP A 40 2.33 7.97 -5.74
N PRO A 41 0.99 7.97 -5.66
CA PRO A 41 0.15 7.51 -4.56
C PRO A 41 -0.01 5.98 -4.54
N TRP A 42 -0.40 5.43 -3.40
CA TRP A 42 -0.86 4.03 -3.34
C TRP A 42 -2.32 3.94 -3.79
N TYR A 43 -2.66 2.82 -4.41
CA TYR A 43 -4.04 2.41 -4.63
C TYR A 43 -4.32 1.24 -3.70
N LEU A 44 -5.39 1.32 -2.92
CA LEU A 44 -5.75 0.34 -1.91
C LEU A 44 -7.12 -0.25 -2.24
N ARG A 45 -7.27 -1.56 -2.05
CA ARG A 45 -8.57 -2.23 -2.09
C ARG A 45 -8.64 -3.34 -1.05
N PRO A 46 -9.83 -3.71 -0.56
CA PRO A 46 -10.02 -4.93 0.21
C PRO A 46 -9.68 -6.19 -0.60
N GLU A 47 -9.27 -7.26 0.08
CA GLU A 47 -8.83 -8.52 -0.54
C GLU A 47 -9.90 -9.19 -1.43
N LYS A 48 -11.18 -9.02 -1.10
CA LYS A 48 -12.32 -9.58 -1.85
C LYS A 48 -13.01 -8.57 -2.78
N ALA A 49 -12.36 -7.47 -3.09
CA ALA A 49 -12.95 -6.37 -3.84
C ALA A 49 -12.69 -6.48 -5.35
N THR A 50 -13.50 -5.79 -6.14
CA THR A 50 -13.34 -5.66 -7.59
C THR A 50 -12.42 -4.49 -7.93
N ASP A 51 -12.06 -4.32 -9.20
CA ASP A 51 -11.26 -3.17 -9.64
C ASP A 51 -11.99 -1.83 -9.50
N ALA A 52 -13.32 -1.84 -9.27
CA ALA A 52 -14.06 -0.62 -8.96
C ALA A 52 -13.77 -0.08 -7.54
N ASP A 53 -13.18 -0.90 -6.67
CA ASP A 53 -12.99 -0.59 -5.24
C ASP A 53 -11.61 -0.01 -4.91
N TRP A 54 -10.77 0.24 -5.92
CA TRP A 54 -9.46 0.87 -5.72
C TRP A 54 -9.63 2.32 -5.26
N CYS A 55 -9.20 2.60 -4.03
CA CYS A 55 -9.16 3.93 -3.45
C CYS A 55 -7.71 4.46 -3.49
N LYS A 56 -7.54 5.68 -3.99
CA LYS A 56 -6.24 6.37 -3.99
C LYS A 56 -5.93 6.85 -2.58
N ALA A 57 -4.81 6.41 -2.02
CA ALA A 57 -4.28 6.82 -0.72
C ALA A 57 -2.90 7.44 -0.91
N ARG A 58 -2.72 8.68 -0.45
CA ARG A 58 -1.42 9.33 -0.42
C ARG A 58 -0.72 8.95 0.87
N LEU A 59 0.59 8.72 0.83
CA LEU A 59 1.35 8.52 2.05
C LEU A 59 1.56 9.85 2.76
N ASP A 60 1.13 9.93 4.02
CA ASP A 60 1.46 11.02 4.95
C ASP A 60 2.92 10.87 5.40
N GLU A 61 3.24 9.68 5.91
CA GLU A 61 4.59 9.32 6.39
C GLU A 61 4.80 7.82 6.19
N ALA A 62 6.01 7.42 5.79
CA ALA A 62 6.38 6.01 5.73
C ALA A 62 7.87 5.82 6.02
N ARG A 63 8.22 4.70 6.66
CA ARG A 63 9.62 4.37 6.95
C ARG A 63 9.83 2.89 7.19
N VAL A 64 11.08 2.48 7.03
CA VAL A 64 11.57 1.19 7.52
C VAL A 64 11.66 1.23 9.04
N HIS A 65 11.15 0.19 9.71
CA HIS A 65 11.24 0.01 11.16
C HIS A 65 11.66 -1.42 11.49
N GLY A 66 12.91 -1.57 11.94
CA GLY A 66 13.52 -2.89 12.13
C GLY A 66 13.61 -3.65 10.81
N LYS A 67 12.98 -4.83 10.76
CA LYS A 67 12.91 -5.68 9.55
C LYS A 67 11.64 -5.45 8.72
N GLY A 68 10.80 -4.49 9.10
CA GLY A 68 9.51 -4.25 8.45
C GLY A 68 9.33 -2.79 8.01
N ILE A 69 8.16 -2.49 7.47
CA ILE A 69 7.78 -1.16 7.00
C ILE A 69 6.54 -0.72 7.77
N VAL A 70 6.51 0.56 8.13
CA VAL A 70 5.32 1.21 8.70
C VAL A 70 4.95 2.41 7.86
N ALA A 71 3.66 2.60 7.64
CA ALA A 71 3.11 3.71 6.87
C ALA A 71 1.90 4.33 7.56
N LYS A 72 1.64 5.59 7.23
CA LYS A 72 0.48 6.40 7.59
C LYS A 72 -0.02 7.08 6.31
N PHE A 73 -1.33 7.16 6.16
CA PHE A 73 -2.05 7.75 5.02
C PHE A 73 -3.04 8.80 5.52
#